data_AF-A0A973L760-F1
#
_entry.id   AF-A0A973L760-F1
#
_cell.length_a   1.000
_cell.length_b   1.000
_cell.length_c   1.000
_cell.angle_alpha   90.00
_cell.angle_beta   90.00
_cell.angle_gamma   90.00
#
_symmetry.space_group_name_H-M   'P 1'
#
loop_
_entity.id
_entity.type
_entity.pdbx_description
1 polymer ?
#
loop_
_entity_poly.entity_id
_entity_poly.type
_entity_poly.pdbx_seq_one_letter_code
_entity_poly.pdbx_strand_id
1 'polypeptide(L)'
;MDIKDESTGLRFARALAAKDQDALRRCLAEEIDFQALTPGRHWQATSAAEVVEEIVLGSWFEDGTRIQALRSASDEPVVRRRRLVYELLVANADGEFHVEQQAYYQCGEDGRITWMRMLCAGYQR
;
A
#
# COMPACT_ATOMS: atom_id res chain seq x y z
N MET A 1 6.42 25.01 -10.22
CA MET A 1 6.77 23.80 -9.46
C MET A 1 6.45 22.64 -10.38
N ASP A 2 7.47 22.16 -11.08
CA ASP A 2 7.33 21.13 -12.10
C ASP A 2 6.83 19.81 -11.50
N ILE A 3 5.71 19.31 -12.02
CA ILE A 3 5.21 17.96 -11.75
C ILE A 3 6.07 17.01 -12.59
N LYS A 4 7.20 16.50 -12.07
CA LYS A 4 8.07 15.59 -12.83
C LYS A 4 8.78 14.44 -12.10
N ASP A 5 8.42 14.13 -10.86
CA ASP A 5 8.63 12.76 -10.35
C ASP A 5 7.50 12.40 -9.38
N GLU A 6 6.86 11.27 -9.62
CA GLU A 6 5.82 10.76 -8.74
C GLU A 6 6.47 10.17 -7.48
N SER A 7 5.91 10.39 -6.28
CA SER A 7 6.49 9.84 -5.06
C SER A 7 6.43 8.30 -5.05
N THR A 8 7.35 7.65 -4.31
CA THR A 8 7.34 6.18 -4.16
C THR A 8 6.03 5.67 -3.57
N GLY A 9 5.36 6.42 -2.68
CA GLY A 9 4.05 6.05 -2.15
C GLY A 9 2.94 6.05 -3.21
N LEU A 10 2.90 7.02 -4.12
CA LEU A 10 1.92 7.01 -5.21
C LEU A 10 2.20 5.89 -6.22
N ARG A 11 3.48 5.61 -6.51
CA ARG A 11 3.89 4.42 -7.28
C ARG A 11 3.41 3.12 -6.62
N PHE A 12 3.56 3.01 -5.30
CA PHE A 12 3.06 1.86 -4.54
C PHE A 12 1.54 1.70 -4.67
N ALA A 13 0.76 2.77 -4.48
CA ALA A 13 -0.70 2.72 -4.59
C ALA A 13 -1.17 2.31 -6.00
N ARG A 14 -0.51 2.79 -7.06
CA ARG A 14 -0.78 2.41 -8.45
C ARG A 14 -0.40 0.96 -8.75
N ALA A 15 0.77 0.53 -8.29
CA ALA A 15 1.22 -0.86 -8.43
C ALA A 15 0.25 -1.82 -7.73
N LEU A 16 -0.20 -1.46 -6.51
CA LEU A 16 -1.22 -2.21 -5.78
C LEU A 16 -2.52 -2.28 -6.57
N ALA A 17 -3.02 -1.15 -7.08
CA ALA A 17 -4.27 -1.13 -7.83
C ALA A 17 -4.23 -2.01 -9.09
N ALA A 18 -3.06 -2.17 -9.70
CA ALA A 18 -2.82 -3.05 -10.84
C ALA A 18 -2.51 -4.51 -10.44
N LYS A 19 -2.39 -4.82 -9.14
CA LYS A 19 -1.79 -6.07 -8.61
C LYS A 19 -0.43 -6.39 -9.27
N ASP A 20 0.37 -5.36 -9.56
CA ASP A 20 1.71 -5.52 -10.14
C ASP A 20 2.73 -5.79 -9.02
N GLN A 21 2.97 -7.08 -8.78
CA GLN A 21 3.88 -7.59 -7.77
C GLN A 21 5.32 -7.05 -7.95
N ASP A 22 5.81 -6.97 -9.18
CA ASP A 22 7.17 -6.49 -9.45
C ASP A 22 7.29 -4.99 -9.21
N ALA A 23 6.29 -4.21 -9.59
CA ALA A 23 6.25 -2.77 -9.31
C ALA A 23 6.11 -2.49 -7.81
N LEU A 24 5.33 -3.29 -7.08
CA LEU A 24 5.27 -3.21 -5.62
C LEU A 24 6.63 -3.49 -5.00
N ARG A 25 7.32 -4.57 -5.41
CA ARG A 25 8.67 -4.88 -4.91
C ARG A 25 9.66 -3.77 -5.19
N ARG A 26 9.62 -3.15 -6.38
CA ARG A 26 10.48 -2.01 -6.72
C ARG A 26 10.28 -0.79 -5.81
N CYS A 27 9.13 -0.66 -5.16
CA CYS A 27 8.87 0.43 -4.21
C CYS A 27 9.46 0.17 -2.82
N LEU A 28 9.73 -1.08 -2.46
CA LEU A 28 10.15 -1.47 -1.11
C LEU A 28 11.64 -1.83 -1.09
N ALA A 29 12.33 -1.48 0.00
CA ALA A 29 13.67 -2.00 0.24
C ALA A 29 13.56 -3.50 0.58
N GLU A 30 14.59 -4.28 0.23
CA GLU A 30 14.60 -5.73 0.46
C GLU A 30 14.32 -6.06 1.93
N GLU A 31 14.97 -5.34 2.84
CA GLU A 31 14.64 -5.28 4.26
C GLU A 31 13.77 -4.06 4.54
N ILE A 32 12.64 -4.28 5.22
CA ILE A 32 11.67 -3.24 5.57
C ILE A 32 11.16 -3.45 6.99
N ASP A 33 11.06 -2.37 7.77
CA ASP A 33 10.27 -2.38 9.00
C ASP A 33 8.81 -2.06 8.67
N PHE A 34 8.01 -3.09 8.41
CA PHE A 34 6.60 -2.97 8.04
C PHE A 34 5.68 -3.37 9.19
N GLN A 35 4.71 -2.51 9.50
CA GLN A 35 3.55 -2.90 10.30
C GLN A 35 2.27 -2.32 9.72
N ALA A 36 1.18 -3.06 9.89
CA ALA A 36 -0.13 -2.60 9.47
C ALA A 36 -1.25 -3.07 10.38
N LEU A 37 -2.30 -2.26 10.47
CA LEU A 37 -3.53 -2.57 11.17
C LEU A 37 -4.68 -2.63 10.18
N THR A 38 -5.35 -3.78 10.11
CA THR A 38 -6.66 -3.92 9.49
C THR A 38 -7.69 -4.18 10.60
N PRO A 39 -9.00 -4.04 10.35
CA PRO A 39 -10.00 -4.35 11.37
C PRO A 39 -9.77 -5.73 11.99
N GLY A 40 -9.56 -5.75 13.31
CA GLY A 40 -9.34 -6.97 14.10
C GLY A 40 -8.00 -7.70 13.90
N ARG A 41 -7.04 -7.17 13.13
CA ARG A 41 -5.75 -7.84 12.88
C ARG A 41 -4.57 -6.89 12.84
N HIS A 42 -3.43 -7.37 13.33
CA HIS A 42 -2.12 -6.72 13.26
C HIS A 42 -1.20 -7.56 12.38
N TRP A 43 -0.53 -6.89 11.45
CA TRP A 43 0.38 -7.47 10.48
C TRP A 43 1.77 -6.88 10.67
N GLN A 44 2.79 -7.71 10.54
CA GLN A 44 4.19 -7.32 10.60
C GLN A 44 4.95 -8.08 9.53
N ALA A 45 5.96 -7.44 8.95
CA ALA A 45 6.87 -8.08 8.01
C ALA A 45 8.24 -7.43 8.09
N THR A 46 9.26 -8.19 7.74
CA THR A 46 10.67 -7.73 7.73
C THR A 46 11.29 -7.69 6.34
N SER A 47 10.57 -8.19 5.33
CA SER A 47 11.06 -8.22 3.94
C SER A 47 10.02 -7.71 2.93
N ALA A 48 10.49 -7.14 1.81
CA ALA A 48 9.62 -6.74 0.71
C ALA A 48 8.80 -7.90 0.14
N ALA A 49 9.38 -9.11 0.09
CA ALA A 49 8.69 -10.29 -0.41
C ALA A 49 7.49 -10.64 0.49
N GLU A 50 7.69 -10.70 1.81
CA GLU A 50 6.64 -10.97 2.79
C GLU A 50 5.51 -9.92 2.73
N VAL A 51 5.87 -8.63 2.64
CA VAL A 51 4.87 -7.54 2.49
C VAL A 51 4.01 -7.74 1.25
N VAL A 52 4.63 -8.02 0.10
CA VAL A 52 3.91 -8.07 -1.18
C VAL A 52 3.16 -9.38 -1.35
N GLU A 53 3.83 -10.51 -1.16
CA GLU A 53 3.32 -11.84 -1.51
C GLU A 53 2.40 -12.40 -0.42
N GLU A 54 2.74 -12.23 0.85
CA GLU A 54 2.02 -12.91 1.93
C GLU A 54 0.92 -12.02 2.52
N ILE A 55 1.20 -10.72 2.68
CA ILE A 55 0.28 -9.78 3.31
C ILE A 55 -0.63 -9.12 2.27
N VAL A 56 -0.06 -8.31 1.36
CA VAL A 56 -0.85 -7.45 0.47
C VAL A 56 -1.60 -8.27 -0.58
N LEU A 57 -0.91 -9.11 -1.35
CA LEU A 57 -1.52 -9.93 -2.40
C LEU A 57 -1.92 -11.33 -1.92
N GLY A 58 -1.33 -11.83 -0.83
CA GLY A 58 -1.66 -13.15 -0.29
C GLY A 58 -2.82 -13.15 0.70
N SER A 59 -3.07 -12.03 1.38
CA SER A 59 -4.09 -11.96 2.44
C SER A 59 -5.13 -10.85 2.23
N TRP A 60 -4.71 -9.62 1.96
CA TRP A 60 -5.65 -8.49 1.89
C TRP A 60 -6.40 -8.43 0.57
N PHE A 61 -5.68 -8.63 -0.54
CA PHE A 61 -6.22 -8.59 -1.90
C PHE A 61 -5.86 -9.89 -2.62
N GLU A 62 -6.23 -11.01 -2.02
CA GLU A 62 -6.06 -12.36 -2.58
C GLU A 62 -6.78 -12.55 -3.93
N ASP A 63 -6.57 -13.69 -4.58
CA ASP A 63 -7.04 -13.97 -5.95
C ASP A 63 -8.55 -13.75 -6.16
N GLY A 64 -9.37 -14.06 -5.16
CA GLY A 64 -10.82 -13.82 -5.13
C GLY A 64 -11.23 -12.36 -4.94
N THR A 65 -10.28 -11.47 -4.63
CA THR A 65 -10.52 -10.04 -4.43
C THR A 65 -10.02 -9.24 -5.63
N ARG A 66 -10.94 -8.74 -6.46
CA ARG A 66 -10.63 -7.92 -7.64
C ARG A 66 -10.55 -6.45 -7.25
N ILE A 67 -9.41 -5.81 -7.50
CA ILE A 67 -9.30 -4.35 -7.44
C ILE A 67 -9.83 -3.79 -8.76
N GLN A 68 -10.91 -3.01 -8.68
CA GLN A 68 -11.57 -2.44 -9.85
C GLN A 68 -11.00 -1.06 -10.22
N ALA A 69 -10.66 -0.25 -9.23
CA ALA A 69 -10.13 1.09 -9.44
C ALA A 69 -9.34 1.63 -8.24
N LEU A 70 -8.33 2.45 -8.53
CA LEU A 70 -7.77 3.41 -7.58
C LEU A 70 -8.62 4.68 -7.65
N ARG A 71 -9.45 4.92 -6.63
CA ARG A 71 -10.43 6.03 -6.60
C ARG A 71 -9.77 7.36 -6.25
N SER A 72 -8.86 7.33 -5.29
CA SER A 72 -8.09 8.49 -4.87
C SER A 72 -6.71 8.05 -4.39
N ALA A 73 -5.72 8.93 -4.53
CA ALA A 73 -4.40 8.76 -3.95
C ALA A 73 -3.76 10.13 -3.73
N SER A 74 -3.25 10.38 -2.53
CA SER A 74 -2.49 11.57 -2.17
C SER A 74 -1.26 11.18 -1.37
N ASP A 75 -0.18 11.93 -1.57
CA ASP A 75 1.08 11.69 -0.89
C ASP A 75 1.76 12.99 -0.52
N GLU A 76 1.89 13.23 0.77
CA GLU A 76 2.32 14.51 1.32
C GLU A 76 3.47 14.33 2.32
N PRO A 77 4.42 15.26 2.39
CA PRO A 77 5.43 15.25 3.44
C PRO A 77 4.81 15.51 4.82
N VAL A 78 5.26 14.79 5.85
CA VAL A 78 4.90 14.98 7.26
C VAL A 78 6.19 14.93 8.10
N VAL A 79 6.74 16.11 8.41
CA VAL A 79 8.01 16.26 9.13
C VAL A 79 9.14 15.49 8.43
N ARG A 80 9.59 14.34 8.97
CA ARG A 80 10.65 13.48 8.43
C ARG A 80 10.11 12.24 7.70
N ARG A 81 8.79 12.13 7.57
CA ARG A 81 8.09 11.02 6.93
C ARG A 81 7.25 11.54 5.78
N ARG A 82 6.62 10.63 5.07
CA ARG A 82 5.56 10.91 4.11
C ARG A 82 4.28 10.21 4.56
N ARG A 83 3.14 10.81 4.25
CA ARG A 83 1.82 10.25 4.46
C ARG A 83 1.20 9.97 3.10
N LEU A 84 0.94 8.69 2.84
CA LEU A 84 0.18 8.21 1.70
C LEU A 84 -1.25 7.91 2.17
N VAL A 85 -2.24 8.44 1.48
CA VAL A 85 -3.66 8.03 1.64
C VAL A 85 -4.15 7.58 0.27
N TYR A 86 -4.76 6.42 0.19
CA TYR A 86 -5.38 5.95 -1.05
C TYR A 86 -6.66 5.16 -0.77
N GLU A 87 -7.56 5.21 -1.75
CA GLU A 87 -8.84 4.50 -1.71
C GLU A 87 -8.95 3.57 -2.92
N LEU A 88 -9.25 2.31 -2.66
CA LEU A 88 -9.52 1.31 -3.69
C LEU A 88 -11.02 0.99 -3.72
N LEU A 89 -11.56 0.82 -4.94
CA LEU A 89 -12.80 0.10 -5.13
C LEU A 89 -12.45 -1.36 -5.43
N VAL A 90 -13.00 -2.27 -4.63
CA VAL A 90 -12.74 -3.71 -4.73
C VAL A 90 -14.03 -4.50 -4.79
N ALA A 91 -13.99 -5.66 -5.44
CA ALA A 91 -15.09 -6.60 -5.46
C ALA A 91 -14.60 -8.01 -5.08
N ASN A 92 -15.34 -8.69 -4.22
CA ASN A 92 -15.11 -10.08 -3.82
C ASN A 92 -16.45 -10.82 -3.73
N ALA A 93 -16.47 -12.02 -3.14
CA ALA A 93 -17.67 -12.83 -3.02
C ALA A 93 -18.82 -12.17 -2.21
N ASP A 94 -18.49 -11.24 -1.30
CA ASP A 94 -19.45 -10.56 -0.41
C ASP A 94 -20.01 -9.25 -1.00
N GLY A 95 -19.50 -8.84 -2.17
CA GLY A 95 -19.96 -7.66 -2.90
C GLY A 95 -18.84 -6.70 -3.26
N GLU A 96 -19.22 -5.45 -3.47
CA GLU A 96 -18.34 -4.34 -3.81
C GLU A 96 -18.11 -3.45 -2.57
N PHE A 97 -16.88 -3.00 -2.38
CA PHE A 97 -16.46 -2.26 -1.20
C PHE A 97 -15.44 -1.17 -1.53
N HIS A 98 -15.50 -0.07 -0.78
CA HIS A 98 -14.46 0.93 -0.70
C HIS A 98 -13.49 0.57 0.43
N VAL A 99 -12.18 0.65 0.14
CA VAL A 99 -11.11 0.37 1.11
C VAL A 99 -10.13 1.52 1.11
N GLU A 100 -10.19 2.35 2.15
CA GLU A 100 -9.19 3.38 2.39
C GLU A 100 -8.03 2.83 3.20
N GLN A 101 -6.82 3.21 2.79
CA GLN A 101 -5.57 2.91 3.45
C GLN A 101 -4.84 4.22 3.72
N GLN A 102 -4.40 4.41 4.96
CA GLN A 102 -3.51 5.50 5.33
C GLN A 102 -2.17 4.91 5.80
N ALA A 103 -1.08 5.31 5.18
CA ALA A 103 0.26 4.89 5.54
C ALA A 103 1.17 6.08 5.84
N TYR A 104 1.94 5.98 6.92
CA TYR A 104 3.16 6.76 7.08
C TYR A 104 4.33 5.92 6.62
N TYR A 105 5.25 6.51 5.85
CA TYR A 105 6.43 5.82 5.36
C TYR A 105 7.65 6.73 5.28
N GLN A 106 8.82 6.13 5.14
CA GLN A 106 10.08 6.83 4.81
C GLN A 106 10.87 5.99 3.80
N CYS A 107 11.70 6.66 3.01
CA CYS A 107 12.57 6.02 2.03
C CYS A 107 14.02 6.05 2.50
N GLY A 108 14.80 5.07 2.04
CA GLY A 108 16.26 5.09 2.08
C GLY A 108 16.86 6.02 1.02
N GLU A 109 18.19 6.06 0.95
CA GLU A 109 18.94 6.88 -0.02
C GLU A 109 18.64 6.50 -1.48
N ASP A 110 18.26 5.25 -1.73
CA ASP A 110 17.89 4.72 -3.04
C ASP A 110 16.42 4.97 -3.43
N GLY A 111 15.68 5.71 -2.59
CA GLY A 111 14.28 6.05 -2.82
C GLY A 111 13.27 4.93 -2.53
N ARG A 112 13.72 3.75 -2.07
CA ARG A 112 12.86 2.62 -1.70
C ARG A 112 12.40 2.72 -0.26
N ILE A 113 11.20 2.22 0.02
CA ILE A 113 10.56 2.31 1.35
C ILE A 113 11.24 1.32 2.30
N THR A 114 11.86 1.85 3.36
CA THR A 114 12.56 1.06 4.40
C THR A 114 11.75 0.90 5.68
N TRP A 115 10.71 1.71 5.85
CA TRP A 115 9.82 1.66 7.00
C TRP A 115 8.42 2.14 6.61
N MET A 116 7.39 1.44 7.09
CA MET A 116 6.00 1.77 6.83
C MET A 116 5.09 1.39 8.00
N ARG A 117 4.11 2.25 8.30
CA ARG A 117 2.99 2.01 9.22
C ARG A 117 1.69 2.29 8.50
N MET A 118 0.85 1.28 8.34
CA MET A 118 -0.40 1.39 7.58
C MET A 118 -1.62 1.10 8.45
N LEU A 119 -2.71 1.83 8.21
CA LEU A 119 -4.01 1.62 8.82
C LEU A 119 -5.07 1.53 7.72
N CYS A 120 -5.89 0.49 7.80
CA CYS A 120 -7.00 0.24 6.89
C CYS A 120 -8.33 0.59 7.56
N ALA A 121 -9.19 1.32 6.86
CA ALA A 121 -10.58 1.59 7.30
C ALA A 121 -11.48 0.33 7.24
N GLY A 122 -11.00 -0.75 6.64
CA GLY A 122 -11.77 -1.97 6.37
C GLY A 122 -12.61 -1.89 5.10
N TYR A 123 -13.39 -2.93 4.85
CA TYR A 123 -14.38 -2.96 3.79
C TYR A 123 -15.59 -2.09 4.17
N GLN A 124 -15.78 -0.98 3.47
CA GLN A 124 -16.92 -0.06 3.63
C GLN A 124 -17.85 -0.17 2.41
N ARG A 125 -19.16 -0.02 2.63
CA ARG A 125 -20.18 0.00 1.57
C ARG A 125 -20.58 1.43 1.23
#